data_AF-A0A2I0H320-F1
#
_entry.id   AF-A0A2I0H320-F1
#
_cell.length_a   1.000
_cell.length_b   1.000
_cell.length_c   1.000
_cell.angle_alpha   90.00
_cell.angle_beta   90.00
_cell.angle_gamma   90.00
#
_symmetry.space_group_name_H-M   'P 1'
#
loop_
_entity.id
_entity.type
_entity.pdbx_description
1 polymer ?
#
loop_
_entity_poly.entity_id
_entity_poly.type
_entity_poly.pdbx_seq_one_letter_code
_entity_poly.pdbx_strand_id
1 'polypeptide(L)'
;MDELKRGCQILQVEAFNSEKKRSGVSMRRGAHIHVHWKGAAEMILAHCSQFYSQDGDKQMLDAQARGQIRAIIEKMAAKSLRCIAFAHKEVTDPQPHESSLEDTELTLLGVVGLKDPCRPEVRSAVESCKNAG
;
A
#
# COMPACT_ATOMS: atom_id res chain seq x y z
N MET A 1 -15.07 5.18 12.21
CA MET A 1 -13.61 4.93 12.35
C MET A 1 -13.21 4.59 13.79
N ASP A 2 -13.76 5.24 14.81
CA ASP A 2 -13.39 4.99 16.21
C ASP A 2 -13.77 3.60 16.71
N GLU A 3 -14.84 3.03 16.16
CA GLU A 3 -15.30 1.67 16.46
C GLU A 3 -14.29 0.59 16.07
N LEU A 4 -13.60 0.76 14.94
CA LEU A 4 -12.56 -0.15 14.47
C LEU A 4 -11.27 -0.07 15.30
N LYS A 5 -11.04 1.07 15.97
CA LYS A 5 -9.84 1.31 16.78
C LYS A 5 -10.00 0.77 18.21
N ARG A 6 -11.23 0.61 18.71
CA ARG A 6 -11.51 0.21 20.11
C ARG A 6 -10.93 -1.16 20.50
N GLY A 7 -10.64 -2.04 19.54
CA GLY A 7 -10.05 -3.36 19.78
C GLY A 7 -8.56 -3.47 19.48
N CYS A 8 -7.89 -2.37 19.14
CA CYS A 8 -6.53 -2.39 18.62
C CYS A 8 -5.62 -1.38 19.33
N GLN A 9 -4.54 -1.90 19.95
CA GLN A 9 -3.53 -1.07 20.58
C GLN A 9 -2.37 -0.85 19.60
N ILE A 10 -2.09 0.41 19.25
CA ILE A 10 -0.91 0.74 18.42
C ILE A 10 0.35 0.53 19.27
N LEU A 11 1.30 -0.25 18.74
CA LEU A 11 2.58 -0.54 19.39
C LEU A 11 3.69 0.36 18.83
N GLN A 12 3.78 0.47 17.50
CA GLN A 12 4.79 1.28 16.82
C GLN A 12 4.22 1.90 15.55
N VAL A 13 4.68 3.10 15.21
CA VAL A 13 4.36 3.80 13.96
C VAL A 13 5.65 4.22 13.29
N GLU A 14 5.83 3.86 12.02
CA GLU A 14 6.86 4.44 11.15
C GLU A 14 6.17 5.43 10.21
N ALA A 15 6.45 6.71 10.43
CA ALA A 15 6.02 7.78 9.54
C ALA A 15 6.61 7.58 8.13
N PHE A 16 6.02 8.24 7.13
CA PHE A 16 6.48 8.10 5.76
C PHE A 16 7.96 8.51 5.63
N ASN A 17 8.79 7.58 5.16
CA ASN A 17 10.19 7.83 4.83
C ASN A 17 10.34 7.97 3.31
N SER A 18 10.93 9.08 2.84
CA SER A 18 11.06 9.39 1.41
C SER A 18 11.99 8.45 0.65
N GLU A 19 13.00 7.88 1.31
CA GLU A 19 13.93 6.90 0.71
C GLU A 19 13.23 5.55 0.55
N LYS A 20 12.56 5.08 1.61
CA LYS A 20 11.82 3.80 1.60
C LYS A 20 10.47 3.89 0.85
N LYS A 21 9.95 5.11 0.64
CA LYS A 21 8.66 5.43 0.01
C LYS A 21 7.46 4.69 0.61
N ARG A 22 7.47 4.48 1.93
CA ARG A 22 6.41 3.78 2.67
C ARG A 22 6.30 4.27 4.11
N SER A 23 5.20 3.90 4.74
CA SER A 23 4.89 4.11 6.17
C SER A 23 4.21 2.85 6.72
N GLY A 24 4.40 2.56 7.99
CA GLY A 24 3.89 1.34 8.62
C GLY A 24 3.37 1.55 10.02
N VAL A 25 2.55 0.62 10.49
CA VAL A 25 2.05 0.56 11.85
C VAL A 25 2.03 -0.89 12.33
N SER A 26 2.49 -1.14 13.55
CA SER A 26 2.29 -2.39 14.26
C SER A 26 1.22 -2.17 15.34
N MET A 27 0.29 -3.09 15.45
CA MET A 27 -0.84 -2.99 16.35
C MET A 27 -1.19 -4.35 16.92
N ARG A 28 -1.49 -4.40 18.22
CA ARG A 28 -1.98 -5.58 18.90
C ARG A 28 -3.50 -5.65 18.81
N ARG A 29 -4.02 -6.80 18.39
CA ARG A 29 -5.46 -7.12 18.37
C ARG A 29 -5.67 -8.48 19.02
N GLY A 30 -6.23 -8.49 20.22
CA GLY A 30 -6.30 -9.71 21.03
C GLY A 30 -4.91 -10.26 21.33
N ALA A 31 -4.67 -11.53 21.01
CA ALA A 31 -3.38 -12.21 21.18
C ALA A 31 -2.39 -12.02 20.02
N HIS A 32 -2.81 -11.36 18.93
CA HIS A 32 -2.02 -11.25 17.70
C HIS A 32 -1.44 -9.85 17.53
N ILE A 33 -0.30 -9.77 16.84
CA ILE A 33 0.24 -8.52 16.33
C ILE A 33 0.02 -8.47 14.82
N HIS A 34 -0.55 -7.36 14.36
CA HIS A 34 -0.69 -7.07 12.95
C HIS A 34 0.25 -5.93 12.58
N VAL A 35 1.03 -6.14 11.53
CA VAL A 35 1.85 -5.11 10.90
C VAL A 35 1.20 -4.73 9.59
N HIS A 36 0.93 -3.44 9.40
CA HIS A 36 0.36 -2.91 8.17
C HIS A 36 1.31 -1.92 7.53
N TRP A 37 1.52 -2.06 6.22
CA TRP A 37 2.32 -1.17 5.42
C TRP A 37 1.50 -0.55 4.30
N LYS A 38 1.76 0.73 4.03
CA LYS A 38 1.32 1.42 2.82
C LYS A 38 2.47 2.21 2.20
N GLY A 39 2.49 2.30 0.88
CA GLY A 39 3.58 3.01 0.19
C GLY A 39 3.45 2.97 -1.32
N ALA A 40 4.51 3.39 -2.01
CA ALA A 40 4.62 3.24 -3.45
C ALA A 40 4.41 1.77 -3.84
N ALA A 41 3.56 1.53 -4.84
CA ALA A 41 3.08 0.18 -5.14
C ALA A 41 4.20 -0.83 -5.44
N GLU A 42 5.20 -0.42 -6.21
CA GLU A 42 6.36 -1.26 -6.55
C GLU A 42 7.21 -1.61 -5.32
N MET A 43 7.37 -0.66 -4.40
CA MET A 43 8.15 -0.86 -3.18
C MET A 43 7.45 -1.90 -2.29
N ILE A 44 6.16 -1.73 -2.01
CA ILE A 44 5.43 -2.70 -1.18
C ILE A 44 5.40 -4.09 -1.84
N LEU A 45 5.17 -4.16 -3.16
CA LEU A 45 5.16 -5.43 -3.89
C LEU A 45 6.49 -6.19 -3.75
N ALA A 46 7.62 -5.48 -3.77
CA ALA A 46 8.94 -6.09 -3.60
C ALA A 46 9.08 -6.84 -2.25
N HIS A 47 8.41 -6.36 -1.22
CA HIS A 47 8.43 -6.90 0.14
C HIS A 47 7.37 -7.99 0.41
N CYS A 48 6.49 -8.28 -0.56
CA CYS A 48 5.44 -9.28 -0.40
C CYS A 48 5.92 -10.68 -0.80
N SER A 49 5.48 -11.70 -0.06
CA SER A 49 5.61 -13.13 -0.40
C SER A 49 4.27 -13.77 -0.76
N GLN A 50 3.17 -13.12 -0.40
CA GLN A 50 1.80 -13.60 -0.61
C GLN A 50 0.90 -12.46 -1.08
N PHE A 51 -0.28 -12.78 -1.60
CA PHE A 51 -1.32 -11.82 -1.96
C PHE A 51 -2.71 -12.42 -1.76
N TYR A 52 -3.74 -11.58 -1.67
CA TYR A 52 -5.13 -12.04 -1.73
C TYR A 52 -5.64 -12.08 -3.16
N SER A 53 -6.24 -13.20 -3.55
CA SER A 53 -6.96 -13.32 -4.81
C SER A 53 -8.25 -12.48 -4.79
N GLN A 54 -8.93 -12.38 -5.94
CA GLN A 54 -10.22 -11.70 -6.02
C GLN A 54 -11.30 -12.37 -5.17
N ASP A 55 -11.15 -13.67 -4.91
CA ASP A 55 -12.05 -14.47 -4.08
C ASP A 55 -11.76 -14.31 -2.58
N GLY A 56 -10.69 -13.59 -2.22
CA GLY A 56 -10.27 -13.39 -0.84
C GLY A 56 -9.35 -14.49 -0.29
N ASP A 57 -8.88 -15.40 -1.15
CA ASP A 57 -7.96 -16.47 -0.76
C ASP A 57 -6.51 -15.99 -0.75
N LYS A 58 -5.76 -16.44 0.25
CA LYS A 58 -4.33 -16.13 0.38
C LYS A 58 -3.51 -17.05 -0.52
N GLN A 59 -2.76 -16.47 -1.46
CA GLN A 59 -1.96 -17.20 -2.44
C GLN A 59 -0.49 -16.78 -2.39
N MET A 60 0.41 -17.69 -2.79
CA MET A 60 1.83 -17.36 -2.94
C MET A 60 2.05 -16.37 -4.08
N LEU A 61 2.89 -15.36 -3.83
CA LEU A 61 3.29 -14.38 -4.83
C LEU A 61 4.52 -14.89 -5.58
N ASP A 62 4.30 -15.84 -6.49
CA ASP A 62 5.33 -16.36 -7.38
C ASP A 62 5.78 -15.32 -8.44
N ALA A 63 6.74 -15.71 -9.27
CA ALA A 63 7.28 -14.83 -10.31
C ALA A 63 6.23 -14.40 -11.34
N GLN A 64 5.29 -15.29 -11.68
CA GLN A 64 4.23 -15.02 -12.66
C GLN A 64 3.21 -14.03 -12.10
N ALA A 65 2.67 -14.30 -10.90
CA ALA A 65 1.72 -13.43 -10.21
C ALA A 65 2.34 -12.05 -9.94
N ARG A 66 3.61 -12.01 -9.52
CA ARG A 66 4.35 -10.75 -9.34
C ARG A 66 4.46 -9.96 -10.64
N GLY A 67 4.75 -10.63 -11.76
CA GLY A 67 4.79 -10.01 -13.08
C GLY A 67 3.44 -9.43 -13.50
N GLN A 68 2.35 -10.15 -13.25
CA GLN A 68 1.00 -9.70 -13.55
C GLN A 68 0.62 -8.44 -12.74
N ILE A 69 0.90 -8.44 -11.43
CA ILE A 69 0.62 -7.28 -10.56
C ILE A 69 1.47 -6.08 -10.95
N ARG A 70 2.76 -6.30 -11.29
CA ARG A 70 3.63 -5.23 -11.80
C ARG A 70 3.09 -4.60 -13.07
N ALA A 71 2.64 -5.42 -14.04
CA ALA A 71 2.04 -4.92 -15.27
C ALA A 71 0.76 -4.10 -15.02
N ILE A 72 -0.03 -4.44 -13.98
CA ILE A 72 -1.18 -3.64 -13.55
C ILE A 72 -0.73 -2.29 -13.01
N ILE A 73 0.28 -2.26 -12.13
CA ILE A 73 0.86 -1.02 -11.59
C ILE A 73 1.38 -0.12 -12.72
N GLU A 74 2.11 -0.68 -13.69
CA GLU A 74 2.62 0.05 -14.85
C GLU A 74 1.49 0.64 -15.71
N LYS A 75 0.42 -0.14 -15.96
CA LYS A 75 -0.77 0.36 -16.69
C LYS A 75 -1.48 1.49 -15.96
N MET A 76 -1.51 1.46 -14.63
CA MET A 76 -2.09 2.53 -13.82
C MET A 76 -1.19 3.78 -13.85
N ALA A 77 0.12 3.61 -13.73
CA ALA A 77 1.10 4.70 -13.82
C ALA A 77 1.08 5.37 -15.21
N ALA A 78 0.92 4.59 -16.28
CA ALA A 78 0.77 5.10 -17.66
C ALA A 78 -0.46 5.99 -17.84
N LYS A 79 -1.48 5.85 -16.98
CA LYS A 79 -2.66 6.72 -16.90
C LYS A 79 -2.46 7.90 -15.93
N SER A 80 -1.21 8.18 -15.56
CA SER A 80 -0.81 9.22 -14.61
C SER A 80 -1.46 9.05 -13.22
N LEU A 81 -1.78 7.82 -12.82
CA LEU A 81 -2.31 7.55 -11.49
C LEU A 81 -1.16 7.35 -10.50
N ARG A 82 -1.27 7.97 -9.32
CA ARG A 82 -0.38 7.67 -8.19
C ARG A 82 -0.77 6.31 -7.61
N CYS A 83 0.09 5.31 -7.82
CA CYS A 83 -0.15 3.94 -7.38
C CYS A 83 0.32 3.73 -5.93
N ILE A 84 -0.60 3.36 -5.04
CA ILE A 84 -0.34 3.06 -3.63
C ILE A 84 -0.75 1.63 -3.37
N ALA A 85 0.13 0.84 -2.77
CA ALA A 85 -0.21 -0.52 -2.34
C ALA A 85 -0.30 -0.62 -0.83
N PHE A 86 -1.08 -1.60 -0.38
CA PHE A 86 -1.30 -1.95 1.01
C PHE A 86 -0.94 -3.42 1.21
N ALA A 87 -0.21 -3.70 2.28
CA ALA A 87 0.15 -5.07 2.65
C ALA A 87 0.12 -5.23 4.17
N HIS A 88 -0.01 -6.47 4.61
CA HIS A 88 -0.01 -6.77 6.04
C HIS A 88 0.74 -8.07 6.36
N LYS A 89 1.12 -8.22 7.62
CA LYS A 89 1.64 -9.45 8.21
C LYS A 89 0.98 -9.64 9.56
N GLU A 90 0.56 -10.86 9.84
CA GLU A 90 0.05 -11.27 11.14
C GLU A 90 1.11 -12.13 11.82
N VAL A 91 1.39 -11.81 13.08
CA VAL A 91 2.29 -12.55 13.95
C VAL A 91 1.43 -13.22 15.02
N THR A 92 1.34 -14.54 14.92
CA THR A 92 0.68 -15.41 15.90
C THR A 92 1.71 -15.83 16.95
N ASP A 93 1.41 -15.61 18.23
CA ASP A 93 2.33 -15.86 19.36
C ASP A 93 3.59 -14.98 19.35
N PRO A 94 3.43 -13.64 19.40
CA PRO A 94 4.55 -12.73 19.39
C PRO A 94 5.41 -12.90 20.66
N GLN A 95 6.72 -12.99 20.49
CA GLN A 95 7.64 -12.96 21.62
C GLN A 95 7.50 -11.62 22.39
N PRO A 96 7.87 -11.56 23.69
CA PRO A 96 7.68 -10.36 24.51
C PRO A 96 8.35 -9.08 23.95
N HIS A 97 9.30 -9.23 23.04
CA HIS A 97 10.09 -8.17 22.41
C HIS A 97 9.72 -7.94 20.93
N GLU A 98 8.77 -8.71 20.41
CA GLU A 98 8.36 -8.71 19.00
C GLU A 98 7.34 -7.60 18.75
N SER A 99 7.77 -6.35 18.91
CA SER A 99 6.99 -5.16 18.54
C SER A 99 7.48 -4.53 17.23
N SER A 100 8.49 -5.13 16.59
CA SER A 100 9.17 -4.58 15.42
C SER A 100 8.23 -4.49 14.22
N LEU A 101 8.39 -3.39 13.48
CA LEU A 101 7.78 -3.20 12.17
C LEU A 101 8.51 -4.06 11.14
N GLU A 102 8.25 -5.37 11.15
CA GLU A 102 8.76 -6.24 10.11
C GLU A 102 8.20 -5.85 8.74
N ASP A 103 9.10 -5.78 7.77
CA ASP A 103 8.81 -5.32 6.42
C ASP A 103 9.04 -6.42 5.37
N THR A 104 9.24 -7.66 5.79
CA THR A 104 9.48 -8.81 4.91
C THR A 104 8.34 -9.82 4.97
N GLU A 105 8.21 -10.61 3.91
CA GLU A 105 7.19 -11.67 3.79
C GLU A 105 5.75 -11.18 3.97
N LEU A 106 5.48 -9.98 3.46
CA LEU A 106 4.17 -9.36 3.59
C LEU A 106 3.15 -10.07 2.69
N THR A 107 1.88 -9.95 3.07
CA THR A 107 0.74 -10.32 2.23
C THR A 107 0.15 -9.07 1.60
N LEU A 108 0.21 -8.97 0.28
CA LEU A 108 -0.39 -7.87 -0.48
C LEU A 108 -1.92 -7.92 -0.38
N LEU A 109 -2.52 -6.83 0.09
CA LEU A 109 -3.98 -6.65 0.15
C LEU A 109 -4.52 -6.11 -1.17
N GLY A 110 -3.80 -5.19 -1.80
CA GLY A 110 -4.22 -4.60 -3.06
C GLY A 110 -3.46 -3.32 -3.43
N VAL A 111 -3.76 -2.83 -4.63
CA VAL A 111 -3.18 -1.62 -5.22
C VAL A 111 -4.31 -0.66 -5.59
N VAL A 112 -4.14 0.62 -5.24
CA VAL A 112 -5.07 1.70 -5.53
C VAL A 112 -4.38 2.75 -6.38
N GLY A 113 -5.07 3.23 -7.42
CA GLY A 113 -4.60 4.31 -8.29
C GLY A 113 -5.33 5.58 -7.96
N LEU A 114 -4.61 6.55 -7.41
CA LEU A 114 -5.17 7.87 -7.10
C LEU A 114 -4.93 8.81 -8.28
N LYS A 115 -6.02 9.32 -8.86
CA LYS A 115 -5.95 10.39 -9.84
C LYS A 115 -5.89 11.73 -9.11
N ASP A 116 -4.90 12.54 -9.44
CA ASP A 116 -4.90 13.95 -9.05
C ASP A 116 -5.57 14.74 -10.19
N PRO A 117 -6.85 15.15 -10.06
CA PRO A 117 -7.52 15.85 -11.13
C PRO A 117 -6.85 17.21 -11.37
N CYS A 118 -6.57 17.54 -12.63
CA CYS A 118 -6.18 18.91 -12.97
C CYS A 118 -7.26 19.87 -12.49
N ARG A 119 -6.84 21.03 -11.96
CA ARG A 119 -7.79 22.05 -11.54
C ARG A 119 -8.63 22.52 -12.73
N PRO A 120 -9.94 22.76 -12.55
CA PRO A 120 -10.83 23.13 -13.66
C PRO A 120 -10.31 24.33 -14.47
N GLU A 121 -9.73 25.32 -13.79
CA GLU A 121 -9.20 26.55 -14.38
C GLU A 121 -8.02 26.31 -15.34
N VAL A 122 -7.28 25.20 -15.20
CA VAL A 122 -6.11 24.90 -16.03
C VAL A 122 -6.52 24.67 -17.49
N ARG A 123 -7.68 24.04 -17.74
CA ARG A 123 -8.16 23.82 -19.11
C ARG A 123 -8.40 25.15 -19.82
N SER A 124 -9.12 26.06 -19.17
CA SER A 124 -9.41 27.40 -19.69
C SER A 124 -8.13 28.19 -19.96
N ALA A 125 -7.17 28.17 -19.02
CA ALA A 125 -5.91 28.87 -19.21
C ALA A 125 -5.11 28.35 -20.42
N VAL A 126 -5.02 27.02 -20.58
CA VAL A 126 -4.33 26.40 -21.73
C VAL A 126 -5.02 26.71 -23.05
N GLU A 127 -6.36 26.71 -23.10
CA GLU A 127 -7.12 27.08 -24.29
C GLU A 127 -6.91 28.55 -24.68
N SER A 128 -6.93 29.46 -23.70
CA SER A 128 -6.65 30.87 -23.92
C SER A 128 -5.24 31.10 -24.49
N CYS A 129 -4.22 30.42 -23.94
CA CYS A 129 -2.87 30.50 -24.47
C CYS A 129 -2.79 29.97 -25.90
N LYS A 130 -3.39 28.80 -26.21
CA LYS A 130 -3.41 28.26 -27.57
C LYS A 130 -4.09 29.18 -28.59
N ASN A 131 -5.13 29.90 -28.17
CA ASN A 131 -5.84 30.84 -29.03
C ASN A 131 -5.05 32.14 -29.25
N ALA A 132 -4.12 32.48 -28.35
CA ALA A 132 -3.30 33.69 -28.45
C ALA A 132 -2.07 33.55 -29.36
N GLY A 133 -1.77 32.34 -29.83
CA GLY A 133 -0.59 32.02 -30.67
C GLY A 133 0.60 31.56 -29.84
#